data_AF-A0A6A5UWB7-F1
#
_entry.id   AF-A0A6A5UWB7-F1
#
_cell.length_a   1.000
_cell.length_b   1.000
_cell.length_c   1.000
_cell.angle_alpha   90.00
_cell.angle_beta   90.00
_cell.angle_gamma   90.00
#
_symmetry.space_group_name_H-M   'P 1'
#
loop_
_entity.id
_entity.type
_entity.pdbx_description
1 polymer ?
#
loop_
_entity_poly.entity_id
_entity_poly.type
_entity_poly.pdbx_seq_one_letter_code
_entity_poly.pdbx_strand_id
1 'polypeptide(L)'
;MQRHGYIGAFEVVDDHRDEKVVVQLTGRLNKCGVISPRYNAQLNDLEEWVVKLLPSRQFGFVVLTTSAGIMDHTEARRKHVAGKILGFFYWSRERQLAEKLPITLGSGSRSQVHMAAMF
;
A
#
# COMPACT_ATOMS: atom_id res chain seq x y z
N MET A 1 3.41 -6.43 7.18
CA MET A 1 2.04 -5.90 7.44
C MET A 1 1.71 -5.86 8.93
N GLN A 2 1.95 -6.92 9.70
CA GLN A 2 1.67 -6.96 11.14
C GLN A 2 2.43 -5.89 11.94
N ARG A 3 3.73 -5.69 11.65
CA ARG A 3 4.56 -4.63 12.28
C ARG A 3 3.99 -3.22 12.13
N HIS A 4 3.24 -2.96 11.06
CA HIS A 4 2.60 -1.66 10.81
C HIS A 4 1.14 -1.61 11.28
N GLY A 5 0.64 -2.66 11.97
CA GLY A 5 -0.70 -2.69 12.57
C GLY A 5 -1.88 -2.87 11.60
N TYR A 6 -1.63 -3.31 10.37
CA TYR A 6 -2.67 -3.54 9.35
C TYR A 6 -3.40 -4.87 9.50
N ILE A 7 -2.71 -5.88 10.04
CA ILE A 7 -3.23 -7.21 10.30
C ILE A 7 -2.99 -7.54 11.78
N GLY A 8 -3.88 -8.34 12.36
CA GLY A 8 -3.81 -8.78 13.75
C GLY A 8 -2.93 -10.01 13.91
N ALA A 9 -3.37 -10.94 14.75
CA ALA A 9 -2.74 -12.25 14.86
C ALA A 9 -2.90 -13.03 13.55
N PHE A 10 -1.92 -13.87 13.24
CA PHE A 10 -2.01 -14.85 12.17
C PHE A 10 -1.58 -16.20 12.71
N GLU A 11 -2.19 -17.25 12.20
CA GLU A 11 -1.91 -18.64 12.55
C GLU A 11 -1.55 -19.39 11.28
N VAL A 12 -0.51 -20.22 11.36
CA VAL A 12 -0.10 -21.11 10.27
C VAL A 12 -0.59 -22.50 10.65
N VAL A 13 -1.50 -23.04 9.84
CA VAL A 13 -2.05 -24.39 9.98
C VAL A 13 -1.35 -25.29 8.97
N ASP A 14 -0.67 -26.31 9.47
CA ASP A 14 0.00 -27.31 8.65
C ASP A 14 -0.99 -28.40 8.23
N ASP A 15 -1.22 -28.53 6.92
CA ASP A 15 -2.06 -29.57 6.30
C ASP A 15 -1.21 -30.64 5.58
N HIS A 16 0.08 -30.73 5.89
CA HIS A 16 1.06 -31.68 5.35
C HIS A 16 1.31 -31.59 3.82
N ARG A 17 0.49 -30.83 3.08
CA ARG A 17 0.61 -30.55 1.65
C ARG A 17 0.98 -29.11 1.38
N ASP A 18 0.17 -28.18 1.88
CA ASP A 18 0.36 -26.74 1.73
C ASP A 18 0.04 -26.07 3.07
N GLU A 19 0.94 -25.20 3.53
CA GLU A 19 0.73 -24.38 4.71
C GLU A 19 -0.44 -23.41 4.47
N LYS A 20 -1.47 -23.49 5.30
CA LYS A 20 -2.60 -22.55 5.27
C LYS A 20 -2.36 -21.45 6.29
N VAL A 21 -2.50 -20.19 5.88
CA VAL A 21 -2.34 -19.05 6.79
C VAL A 21 -3.70 -18.42 7.06
N VAL A 22 -4.14 -18.49 8.31
CA VAL A 22 -5.35 -17.81 8.79
C VAL A 22 -4.93 -16.47 9.38
N VAL A 23 -5.49 -15.38 8.87
CA VAL A 23 -5.13 -14.01 9.29
C VAL A 23 -6.33 -13.30 9.88
N GLN A 24 -6.19 -12.76 11.09
CA GLN A 24 -7.20 -11.89 11.68
C GLN A 24 -7.07 -10.47 11.12
N LEU A 25 -8.12 -9.97 10.46
CA LEU A 25 -8.16 -8.62 9.93
C LEU A 25 -8.71 -7.65 10.98
N THR A 26 -8.01 -6.54 11.23
CA THR A 26 -8.42 -5.50 12.18
C THR A 26 -9.34 -4.43 11.55
N GLY A 27 -9.72 -4.60 10.29
CA GLY A 27 -10.51 -3.61 9.53
C GLY A 27 -9.72 -2.38 9.05
N ARG A 28 -8.40 -2.35 9.29
CA ARG A 28 -7.49 -1.27 8.86
C ARG A 28 -6.83 -1.52 7.50
N LEU A 29 -7.17 -2.58 6.79
CA LEU A 29 -6.62 -2.85 5.47
C LEU A 29 -7.65 -2.49 4.40
N ASN A 30 -7.33 -1.52 3.55
CA ASN A 30 -8.20 -1.17 2.43
C ASN A 30 -7.86 -1.96 1.17
N LYS A 31 -6.58 -1.93 0.80
CA LYS A 31 -6.07 -2.60 -0.39
C LYS A 31 -4.64 -3.02 -0.15
N CYS A 32 -4.37 -4.27 -0.48
CA CYS A 32 -3.04 -4.80 -0.70
C CYS A 32 -2.97 -5.34 -2.13
N GLY A 33 -1.85 -5.15 -2.80
CA GLY A 33 -1.65 -5.61 -4.17
C GLY A 33 -0.19 -6.00 -4.40
N VAL A 34 0.00 -6.99 -5.26
CA VAL A 34 1.31 -7.40 -5.78
C VAL A 34 1.52 -6.72 -7.13
N ILE A 35 2.75 -6.31 -7.40
CA ILE A 35 3.13 -5.74 -8.70
C ILE A 35 3.85 -6.82 -9.49
N SER A 36 3.31 -7.13 -10.66
CA SER A 36 3.88 -8.09 -11.62
C SER A 36 3.92 -7.45 -13.00
N PRO A 37 5.06 -7.48 -13.72
CA PRO A 37 6.35 -8.05 -13.32
C PRO A 37 7.04 -7.27 -12.19
N ARG A 38 7.98 -7.89 -11.49
CA ARG A 38 8.74 -7.26 -10.40
C ARG A 38 9.79 -6.31 -10.98
N TYR A 39 9.43 -5.04 -11.13
CA TYR A 39 10.31 -3.99 -11.66
C TYR A 39 11.47 -3.72 -10.70
N ASN A 40 12.66 -3.48 -11.29
CA ASN A 40 13.80 -2.92 -10.57
C ASN A 40 13.51 -1.44 -10.30
N ALA A 41 13.58 -1.01 -9.04
CA ALA A 41 13.46 0.38 -8.64
C ALA A 41 14.79 0.85 -8.08
N GLN A 42 15.39 1.87 -8.72
CA GLN A 42 16.54 2.56 -8.14
C GLN A 42 16.10 3.47 -6.99
N LEU A 43 17.08 3.95 -6.20
CA LEU A 43 16.79 4.84 -5.09
C LEU A 43 16.14 6.15 -5.54
N ASN A 44 16.52 6.65 -6.73
CA ASN A 44 15.95 7.86 -7.33
C ASN A 44 14.50 7.65 -7.79
N ASP A 45 14.19 6.47 -8.34
CA ASP A 45 12.86 6.16 -8.88
C ASP A 45 11.85 5.83 -7.77
N LEU A 46 12.32 5.54 -6.56
CA LEU A 46 11.48 5.10 -5.44
C LEU A 46 10.42 6.14 -5.08
N GLU A 47 10.72 7.43 -5.22
CA GLU A 47 9.71 8.49 -5.01
C GLU A 47 8.63 8.48 -6.10
N GLU A 48 8.99 8.22 -7.35
CA GLU A 48 8.04 8.13 -8.46
C GLU A 48 7.08 6.94 -8.25
N TRP A 49 7.62 5.80 -7.82
CA TRP A 49 6.82 4.62 -7.49
C TRP A 49 5.88 4.86 -6.32
N VAL A 50 6.31 5.58 -5.29
CA VAL A 50 5.44 5.96 -4.17
C VAL A 50 4.26 6.80 -4.63
N VAL A 51 4.49 7.80 -5.49
CA VAL A 51 3.42 8.66 -6.03
C VAL A 51 2.47 7.90 -6.95
N LYS A 52 2.96 6.94 -7.73
CA LYS A 52 2.13 6.12 -8.62
C LYS A 52 1.26 5.10 -7.89
N LEU A 53 1.77 4.52 -6.80
CA LEU A 53 1.16 3.37 -6.13
C LEU A 53 0.33 3.75 -4.90
N LEU A 54 0.75 4.79 -4.17
CA LEU A 54 0.08 5.21 -2.94
C LEU A 54 -0.84 6.41 -3.21
N PRO A 55 -2.02 6.44 -2.57
CA PRO A 55 -2.94 7.57 -2.72
C PRO A 55 -2.39 8.87 -2.10
N SER A 56 -1.49 8.76 -1.12
CA SER A 56 -0.83 9.91 -0.48
C SER A 56 0.57 9.52 0.00
N ARG A 57 1.51 10.48 0.03
CA ARG A 57 2.89 10.26 0.52
C ARG A 57 2.95 9.98 2.03
N GLN A 58 1.91 10.39 2.77
CA GLN A 58 1.83 10.20 4.23
C GLN A 58 1.26 8.83 4.61
N PHE A 59 0.60 8.13 3.67
CA PHE A 59 -0.17 6.93 3.98
C PHE A 59 0.13 5.77 3.03
N GLY A 60 0.43 4.62 3.62
CA GLY A 60 0.69 3.37 2.91
C GLY A 60 2.17 3.04 2.84
N PHE A 61 2.43 1.81 2.42
CA PHE A 61 3.77 1.25 2.34
C PHE A 61 3.95 0.50 1.03
N VAL A 62 5.02 0.84 0.31
CA VAL A 62 5.54 0.02 -0.79
C VAL A 62 6.58 -0.93 -0.21
N VAL A 63 6.47 -2.21 -0.57
CA VAL A 63 7.36 -3.29 -0.15
C VAL A 63 8.33 -3.61 -1.28
N LEU A 64 9.60 -3.67 -0.94
CA LEU A 64 10.70 -3.94 -1.85
C LEU A 64 11.49 -5.15 -1.37
N THR A 65 11.98 -5.96 -2.31
CA THR A 65 13.06 -6.92 -2.07
C THR A 65 14.38 -6.25 -2.38
N THR A 66 15.19 -6.01 -1.37
CA THR A 66 16.56 -5.53 -1.53
C THR A 66 17.54 -6.66 -1.19
N SER A 67 18.83 -6.44 -1.41
CA SER A 67 19.89 -7.39 -1.04
C SER A 67 19.94 -7.68 0.47
N ALA A 68 19.46 -6.76 1.30
CA ALA A 68 19.39 -6.91 2.75
C ALA A 68 18.06 -7.52 3.25
N GLY A 69 17.19 -7.96 2.33
CA GLY A 69 15.92 -8.62 2.63
C GLY A 69 14.69 -7.84 2.17
N ILE A 70 13.52 -8.27 2.66
CA ILE A 70 12.24 -7.62 2.37
C ILE A 70 12.03 -6.47 3.36
N MET A 71 11.84 -5.26 2.86
CA MET A 71 11.67 -4.07 3.67
C MET A 71 10.72 -3.08 3.01
N ASP A 72 10.26 -2.10 3.78
CA ASP A 72 9.47 -1.00 3.27
C ASP A 72 10.34 0.08 2.61
N HIS A 73 9.72 0.88 1.75
CA HIS A 73 10.37 1.98 1.05
C HIS A 73 10.99 3.06 1.97
N THR A 74 10.47 3.24 3.20
CA THR A 74 11.04 4.21 4.15
C THR A 74 12.33 3.67 4.75
N GLU A 75 12.34 2.41 5.15
CA GLU A 75 13.53 1.71 5.62
C GLU A 75 14.59 1.59 4.52
N ALA A 76 14.17 1.26 3.28
CA ALA A 76 15.06 1.21 2.12
C ALA A 76 15.77 2.55 1.87
N ARG A 77 15.04 3.67 1.98
CA ARG A 77 15.61 5.02 1.85
C ARG A 77 16.62 5.31 2.95
N ARG A 78 16.32 4.97 4.21
CA ARG A 78 17.22 5.19 5.35
C ARG A 78 18.52 4.39 5.22
N LYS A 79 18.44 3.17 4.70
CA LYS A 79 19.58 2.29 4.50
C LYS A 79 20.29 2.53 3.17
N HIS A 80 19.83 3.47 2.34
CA HIS A 80 20.33 3.72 0.99
C HIS A 80 20.42 2.46 0.12
N VAL A 81 19.43 1.57 0.26
CA VAL A 81 19.35 0.32 -0.52
C VAL A 81 18.17 0.38 -1.48
N ALA A 82 18.40 -0.17 -2.67
CA ALA A 82 17.42 -0.28 -3.74
C ALA A 82 17.15 -1.75 -4.05
N GLY A 83 16.16 -2.04 -4.89
CA GLY A 83 15.79 -3.42 -5.15
C GLY A 83 14.61 -3.57 -6.10
N LYS A 84 13.92 -4.70 -6.00
CA LYS A 84 12.73 -4.99 -6.81
C LYS A 84 11.47 -4.68 -6.04
N ILE A 85 10.49 -4.08 -6.71
CA ILE A 85 9.18 -3.84 -6.10
C ILE A 85 8.43 -5.17 -6.03
N LEU A 86 7.93 -5.51 -4.85
CA LEU A 86 7.04 -6.66 -4.66
C LEU A 86 5.58 -6.24 -4.74
N GLY A 87 5.22 -5.16 -4.06
CA GLY A 87 3.83 -4.78 -3.92
C GLY A 87 3.64 -3.60 -2.99
N PHE A 88 2.38 -3.29 -2.73
CA PHE A 88 1.99 -2.17 -1.89
C PHE A 88 0.79 -2.55 -1.02
N PHE A 89 0.66 -1.87 0.10
CA PHE A 89 -0.54 -1.92 0.93
C PHE A 89 -0.79 -0.57 1.57
N TYR A 90 -2.06 -0.21 1.73
CA TYR A 90 -2.42 1.04 2.39
C TYR A 90 -3.77 0.97 3.09
N TRP A 91 -3.97 1.95 3.96
CA TRP A 91 -5.20 2.27 4.63
C TRP A 91 -5.54 3.71 4.27
N SER A 92 -6.73 3.92 3.73
CA SER A 92 -7.24 5.24 3.40
C SER A 92 -8.63 5.39 4.00
N ARG A 93 -8.77 6.26 4.99
CA ARG A 93 -10.08 6.55 5.58
C ARG A 93 -11.05 7.19 4.58
N GLU A 94 -10.52 7.69 3.47
CA GLU A 94 -11.20 8.58 2.53
C GLU A 94 -12.04 7.85 1.48
N ARG A 95 -11.79 6.55 1.26
CA ARG A 95 -12.57 5.77 0.29
C ARG A 95 -14.04 5.57 0.68
N GLN A 96 -14.41 5.74 1.96
CA GLN A 96 -15.82 5.72 2.37
C GLN A 96 -16.62 6.96 1.92
N LEU A 97 -15.95 8.07 1.60
CA LEU A 97 -16.62 9.30 1.14
C LEU A 97 -16.81 9.30 -0.38
N ALA A 98 -15.85 8.77 -1.14
CA ALA A 98 -15.93 8.74 -2.61
C ALA A 98 -16.98 7.76 -3.16
N GLU A 99 -17.23 6.62 -2.50
CA GLU A 99 -18.31 5.69 -2.88
C GLU A 99 -19.70 6.15 -2.43
N LYS A 100 -19.79 7.12 -1.50
CA LYS A 100 -21.05 7.67 -1.00
C LYS A 100 -21.52 8.93 -1.72
N LEU A 101 -20.77 9.45 -2.70
CA LEU A 101 -21.22 10.59 -3.49
C LEU A 101 -22.16 10.10 -4.61
N PRO A 102 -23.47 10.36 -4.53
CA PRO A 102 -24.37 10.10 -5.65
C PRO A 102 -23.93 10.92 -6.85
N ILE A 103 -24.05 10.29 -8.01
CA ILE A 103 -23.59 10.68 -9.35
C ILE A 103 -24.35 11.90 -9.93
N THR A 104 -24.86 12.82 -9.10
CA THR A 104 -25.83 13.85 -9.48
C THR A 104 -25.30 15.28 -9.44
N LEU A 105 -24.02 15.52 -9.74
CA LEU A 105 -23.54 16.88 -10.01
C LEU A 105 -22.86 16.93 -11.37
N GLY A 106 -23.68 17.29 -12.37
CA GLY A 106 -23.22 17.71 -13.68
C GLY A 106 -22.30 18.94 -13.57
N SER A 107 -21.44 19.06 -14.58
CA SER A 107 -20.76 20.30 -14.98
C SER A 107 -20.15 21.16 -13.85
N GLY A 108 -19.24 20.57 -13.06
CA GLY A 108 -18.40 21.31 -12.10
C GLY A 108 -16.95 20.83 -12.17
N SER A 109 -16.01 21.77 -12.31
CA SER A 109 -14.59 21.50 -12.55
C SER A 109 -13.95 20.51 -11.57
N ARG A 110 -13.11 19.60 -12.08
CA ARG A 110 -12.27 18.63 -11.34
C ARG A 110 -11.42 19.23 -10.20
N SER A 111 -11.35 20.55 -10.08
CA SER A 111 -10.64 21.26 -9.01
C SER A 111 -11.33 21.22 -7.65
N GLN A 112 -12.67 21.11 -7.57
CA GLN A 112 -13.36 21.10 -6.26
C GLN A 112 -13.21 19.78 -5.50
N VAL A 113 -13.18 18.65 -6.21
CA VAL A 113 -12.96 17.32 -5.59
C VAL A 113 -11.56 17.19 -4.98
N HIS A 114 -10.57 17.90 -5.54
CA HIS A 114 -9.20 17.88 -5.01
C HIS A 114 -9.06 18.73 -3.74
N MET A 115 -9.88 19.78 -3.59
CA MET A 115 -9.81 20.70 -2.45
C MET A 115 -10.45 20.11 -1.18
N ALA A 116 -11.44 19.23 -1.33
CA ALA A 116 -12.10 18.57 -0.20
C ALA A 116 -11.23 17.48 0.46
N ALA A 117 -10.26 16.91 -0.26
CA ALA A 117 -9.34 15.88 0.26
C ALA A 117 -8.12 16.46 1.02
N MET A 118 -8.02 17.78 1.10
CA MET A 118 -6.92 18.48 1.79
C MET A 118 -7.29 19.00 3.19
N PHE A 119 -8.49 18.69 3.71
CA PHE A 119 -8.92 19.06 5.06
C PHE A 119 -9.31 17.83 5.90
#